data_AF-A0A645EHX3-F1
#
_entry.id   AF-A0A645EHX3-F1
#
_cell.length_a   1.000
_cell.length_b   1.000
_cell.length_c   1.000
_cell.angle_alpha   90.00
_cell.angle_beta   90.00
_cell.angle_gamma   90.00
#
_symmetry.space_group_name_H-M   'P 1'
#
loop_
_entity.id
_entity.type
_entity.pdbx_description
1 polymer ?
#
loop_
_entity_poly.entity_id
_entity_poly.type
_entity_poly.pdbx_seq_one_letter_code
_entity_poly.pdbx_strand_id
1 'polypeptide(L)'
;MKREEEIGNLKIVYTKEKQTADSYIEKLITEFGPKKHLSIRVASDDMAEQQMVLGKGGSRITTRELNIEVQRSNTKIKTTTKTKKTEKNTLEDVVDTDVLRKLEEIRKGISKGK
;
A
#
# COMPACT_ATOMS: atom_id res chain seq x y z
N MET A 1 23.80 -15.46 10.20
CA MET A 1 23.33 -14.13 10.68
C MET A 1 21.90 -13.94 10.18
N LYS A 2 20.95 -13.45 10.98
CA LYS A 2 19.62 -13.06 10.46
C LYS A 2 19.77 -11.69 9.80
N ARG A 3 19.30 -11.53 8.57
CA ARG A 3 19.23 -10.23 7.89
C ARG A 3 17.77 -9.83 7.78
N GLU A 4 17.44 -8.63 8.25
CA GLU A 4 16.11 -8.03 8.18
C GLU A 4 16.27 -6.62 7.61
N GLU A 5 15.33 -6.21 6.76
CA GLU A 5 15.30 -4.89 6.13
C GLU A 5 13.89 -4.30 6.27
N GLU A 6 13.81 -2.98 6.44
CA GLU A 6 12.54 -2.26 6.55
C GLU A 6 12.43 -1.23 5.41
N ILE A 7 11.33 -1.31 4.65
CA ILE A 7 11.02 -0.38 3.57
C ILE A 7 9.63 0.19 3.82
N GLY A 8 9.57 1.39 4.42
CA GLY A 8 8.31 1.99 4.83
C GLY A 8 7.57 1.09 5.83
N ASN A 9 6.40 0.57 5.45
CA ASN A 9 5.60 -0.34 6.27
C ASN A 9 5.84 -1.83 5.97
N LEU A 10 6.87 -2.15 5.16
CA LEU A 10 7.22 -3.50 4.77
C LEU A 10 8.44 -3.99 5.55
N LYS A 11 8.29 -5.15 6.21
CA LYS A 11 9.40 -5.88 6.83
C LYS A 11 9.83 -7.03 5.93
N ILE A 12 11.06 -6.99 5.45
CA ILE A 12 11.68 -8.01 4.61
C ILE A 12 12.60 -8.85 5.50
N VAL A 13 12.38 -10.17 5.51
CA VAL A 13 13.19 -11.09 6.32
C VAL A 13 13.85 -12.12 5.42
N TYR A 14 15.17 -12.24 5.55
CA TYR A 14 15.94 -13.28 4.89
C TYR A 14 16.08 -14.47 5.84
N THR A 15 15.68 -15.65 5.39
CA THR A 15 15.78 -16.88 6.19
C THR A 15 17.25 -17.22 6.45
N LYS A 16 17.49 -17.92 7.56
CA LYS A 16 18.84 -18.42 7.88
C LYS A 16 19.23 -19.53 6.91
N GLU A 17 20.52 -19.84 6.86
CA GLU A 17 21.02 -21.04 6.18
C GLU A 17 20.28 -22.29 6.70
N LYS A 18 19.83 -23.16 5.79
CA LYS A 18 19.02 -24.37 6.06
C LYS A 18 17.62 -24.12 6.65
N GLN A 19 17.13 -22.88 6.68
CA GLN A 19 15.75 -22.56 7.03
C GLN A 19 14.95 -22.21 5.76
N THR A 20 13.83 -22.90 5.54
CA THR A 20 12.89 -22.58 4.46
C THR A 20 11.98 -21.41 4.86
N ALA A 21 11.38 -20.76 3.86
CA ALA A 21 10.37 -19.74 4.09
C ALA A 21 9.19 -20.31 4.91
N ASP A 22 8.76 -21.52 4.57
CA ASP A 22 7.63 -22.20 5.22
C ASP A 22 7.88 -22.39 6.72
N SER A 23 9.05 -22.94 7.11
CA SER A 23 9.39 -23.14 8.52
C SER A 23 9.53 -21.81 9.27
N TYR A 24 9.92 -20.74 8.58
CA TYR A 24 9.97 -19.40 9.18
C TYR A 24 8.56 -18.84 9.41
N ILE A 25 7.69 -18.90 8.39
CA ILE A 25 6.29 -18.47 8.46
C ILE A 25 5.53 -19.29 9.50
N GLU A 26 5.75 -20.60 9.55
CA GLU A 26 5.17 -21.50 10.52
C GLU A 26 5.43 -21.03 11.96
N LYS A 27 6.69 -20.71 12.25
CA LYS A 27 7.11 -20.21 13.55
C LYS A 27 6.43 -18.87 13.87
N LEU A 28 6.35 -17.97 12.89
CA LEU A 28 5.67 -16.68 13.06
C LEU A 28 4.19 -16.85 13.38
N ILE A 29 3.48 -17.71 12.65
CA ILE A 29 2.05 -17.95 12.90
C ILE A 29 1.84 -18.51 14.31
N THR A 30 2.69 -19.45 14.76
CA THR A 30 2.63 -19.95 16.14
C THR A 30 2.93 -18.88 17.19
N GLU A 31 3.86 -17.96 16.92
CA GLU A 31 4.21 -16.88 17.83
C GLU A 31 3.10 -15.82 17.94
N PHE A 32 2.41 -15.53 16.83
CA PHE A 32 1.33 -14.55 16.79
C PHE A 32 -0.06 -15.13 17.11
N GLY A 33 -0.27 -16.43 16.89
CA GLY A 33 -1.54 -17.15 17.06
C GLY A 33 -2.22 -17.03 18.44
N PRO A 34 -1.49 -16.88 19.58
CA PRO A 34 -2.11 -16.64 20.88
C PRO A 34 -2.84 -15.29 20.99
N LYS A 35 -2.57 -14.34 20.09
CA LYS A 35 -3.20 -13.01 20.11
C LYS A 35 -4.55 -13.11 19.37
N LYS A 36 -5.63 -13.33 20.13
CA LYS A 36 -7.04 -13.53 19.68
C LYS A 36 -7.63 -12.54 18.67
N HIS A 37 -6.90 -11.51 18.24
CA HIS A 37 -7.36 -10.46 17.33
C HIS A 37 -6.50 -10.27 16.08
N LEU A 38 -5.48 -11.11 15.85
CA LEU A 38 -4.64 -10.99 14.66
C LEU A 38 -5.10 -11.93 13.56
N SER A 39 -5.63 -11.38 12.45
CA SER A 39 -5.88 -12.14 11.23
C SER A 39 -4.58 -12.25 10.43
N ILE A 40 -4.02 -13.46 10.36
CA ILE A 40 -2.81 -13.74 9.59
C ILE A 40 -3.22 -14.34 8.24
N ARG A 41 -2.73 -13.72 7.16
CA ARG A 41 -2.88 -14.23 5.79
C ARG A 41 -1.52 -14.56 5.21
N VAL A 42 -1.40 -15.77 4.66
CA VAL A 42 -0.19 -16.22 3.94
C VAL A 42 -0.50 -16.30 2.45
N ALA A 43 0.34 -15.67 1.64
CA ALA A 43 0.25 -15.72 0.18
C ALA A 43 1.29 -16.70 -0.36
N SER A 44 0.82 -17.79 -0.95
CA SER A 44 1.68 -18.81 -1.56
C SER A 44 0.89 -19.55 -2.64
N ASP A 45 1.56 -20.29 -3.52
CA ASP A 45 0.93 -21.24 -4.45
C ASP A 45 1.20 -22.70 -4.04
N ASP A 46 1.95 -22.93 -2.98
CA ASP A 46 2.16 -24.26 -2.41
C ASP A 46 0.91 -24.73 -1.64
N MET A 47 0.50 -25.98 -1.89
CA MET A 47 -0.63 -26.63 -1.24
C MET A 47 -0.28 -27.13 0.17
N ALA A 48 0.99 -27.47 0.43
CA ALA A 48 1.45 -27.89 1.75
C ALA A 48 1.27 -26.75 2.78
N GLU A 49 1.52 -25.51 2.36
CA GLU A 49 1.32 -24.32 3.20
C GLU A 49 -0.14 -24.14 3.63
N GLN A 50 -1.12 -24.52 2.81
CA GLN A 50 -2.53 -24.37 3.13
C GLN A 50 -2.92 -25.13 4.40
N GLN A 51 -2.50 -26.39 4.50
CA GLN A 51 -2.85 -27.25 5.64
C GLN A 51 -2.22 -26.73 6.94
N MET A 52 -0.96 -26.31 6.87
CA MET A 52 -0.23 -25.75 8.00
C MET A 52 -0.86 -24.44 8.52
N VAL A 53 -1.22 -23.53 7.61
CA VAL A 53 -1.78 -22.22 7.95
C VAL A 53 -3.16 -22.35 8.60
N LEU A 54 -4.02 -23.21 8.04
CA LEU A 54 -5.36 -23.47 8.58
C LEU A 54 -5.31 -24.09 9.98
N GLY A 55 -4.41 -25.05 10.20
CA GLY A 55 -4.26 -25.72 11.51
C GLY A 55 -3.86 -24.78 12.66
N LYS A 56 -3.34 -23.59 12.34
CA LYS A 56 -2.86 -22.60 13.33
C LYS A 56 -3.70 -21.31 13.37
N GLY A 57 -4.88 -21.31 12.73
CA GLY A 57 -5.81 -20.19 12.75
C GLY A 57 -5.48 -19.05 11.78
N GLY A 58 -4.56 -19.28 10.83
CA GLY A 58 -4.33 -18.38 9.71
C GLY A 58 -5.23 -18.71 8.51
N SER A 59 -5.18 -17.86 7.49
CA SER A 59 -5.83 -18.11 6.20
C SER A 59 -4.83 -17.98 5.05
N ARG A 60 -5.08 -18.67 3.93
CA ARG A 60 -4.20 -18.70 2.76
C ARG A 60 -4.84 -17.96 1.59
N ILE A 61 -4.04 -17.25 0.80
CA ILE A 61 -4.41 -16.69 -0.50
C ILE A 61 -3.38 -17.14 -1.56
N THR A 62 -3.80 -17.25 -2.82
CA THR A 62 -2.89 -17.49 -3.96
C THR A 62 -2.05 -16.25 -4.26
N THR A 63 -0.90 -16.45 -4.93
CA THR A 63 -0.11 -15.33 -5.47
C THR A 63 -0.94 -14.50 -6.45
N ARG A 64 -1.80 -15.17 -7.24
CA ARG A 64 -2.70 -14.52 -8.20
C ARG A 64 -3.74 -13.63 -7.52
N GLU A 65 -4.37 -14.10 -6.45
CA GLU A 65 -5.33 -13.32 -5.67
C GLU A 65 -4.65 -12.09 -5.04
N LEU A 66 -3.48 -12.28 -4.42
CA LEU A 66 -2.71 -11.18 -3.86
C LEU A 66 -2.38 -10.13 -4.94
N ASN A 67 -1.93 -10.56 -6.13
CA ASN A 67 -1.66 -9.64 -7.22
C ASN A 67 -2.92 -8.86 -7.63
N ILE A 68 -4.07 -9.53 -7.75
CA ILE A 68 -5.35 -8.88 -8.07
C ILE A 68 -5.73 -7.86 -6.99
N GLU A 69 -5.57 -8.18 -5.70
CA GLU A 69 -5.82 -7.25 -4.58
C GLU A 69 -4.91 -6.02 -4.64
N VAL A 70 -3.63 -6.20 -4.96
CA VAL A 70 -2.66 -5.11 -5.14
C VAL A 70 -3.06 -4.22 -6.32
N GLN A 71 -3.40 -4.79 -7.48
CA GLN A 71 -3.83 -4.02 -8.66
C GLN A 71 -5.12 -3.23 -8.38
N ARG A 72 -6.10 -3.85 -7.70
CA ARG A 72 -7.34 -3.18 -7.28
C ARG A 72 -7.05 -2.05 -6.31
N SER A 73 -6.16 -2.25 -5.34
CA SER A 73 -5.75 -1.22 -4.39
C SER A 73 -5.08 -0.04 -5.09
N ASN A 74 -4.16 -0.30 -6.02
CA ASN A 74 -3.50 0.72 -6.83
C ASN A 74 -4.51 1.54 -7.65
N THR A 75 -5.48 0.86 -8.26
CA THR A 75 -6.56 1.53 -9.02
C THR A 75 -7.41 2.41 -8.11
N LYS A 76 -7.82 1.89 -6.94
CA LYS A 76 -8.61 2.64 -5.95
C LYS A 76 -7.87 3.88 -5.43
N ILE A 77 -6.56 3.76 -5.18
CA ILE A 77 -5.71 4.90 -4.78
C ILE A 77 -5.67 5.94 -5.91
N LYS A 78 -5.42 5.52 -7.16
CA LYS A 78 -5.39 6.43 -8.32
C LYS A 78 -6.72 7.16 -8.50
N THR A 79 -7.84 6.44 -8.46
CA THR A 79 -9.17 7.03 -8.60
C THR A 79 -9.44 8.03 -7.48
N THR A 80 -9.27 7.62 -6.21
CA THR A 80 -9.50 8.52 -5.05
C THR A 80 -8.65 9.79 -5.12
N THR A 81 -7.38 9.68 -5.50
CA THR A 81 -6.49 10.84 -5.65
C THR A 81 -6.89 11.73 -6.82
N LYS A 82 -7.40 11.15 -7.93
CA LYS A 82 -7.94 11.91 -9.06
C LYS A 82 -9.21 12.65 -8.66
N THR A 83 -10.18 11.99 -8.02
CA THR A 83 -11.43 12.64 -7.57
C THR A 83 -11.15 13.80 -6.60
N LYS A 84 -10.22 13.61 -5.66
CA LYS A 84 -9.78 14.71 -4.76
C LYS A 84 -9.12 15.88 -5.48
N LYS A 85 -8.51 15.68 -6.66
CA LYS A 85 -8.03 16.78 -7.50
C LYS A 85 -9.19 17.49 -8.18
N THR A 86 -10.17 16.76 -8.72
CA THR A 86 -11.33 17.35 -9.40
C THR A 86 -12.27 18.09 -8.46
N GLU A 87 -12.40 17.66 -7.20
CA GLU A 87 -13.19 18.37 -6.18
C GLU A 87 -12.51 19.64 -5.67
N LYS A 88 -11.18 19.74 -5.83
CA LYS A 88 -10.48 21.01 -5.64
C LYS A 88 -10.72 21.84 -6.88
N ASN A 89 -11.85 22.54 -6.93
CA ASN A 89 -12.05 23.67 -7.83
C ASN A 89 -11.07 24.78 -7.41
N THR A 90 -9.80 24.68 -7.81
CA THR A 90 -8.89 25.80 -7.60
C THR A 90 -9.41 26.96 -8.43
N LEU A 91 -9.16 28.20 -7.99
CA LEU A 91 -9.58 29.36 -8.75
C LEU A 91 -9.07 29.27 -10.20
N GLU A 92 -7.89 28.68 -10.39
CA GLU A 92 -7.26 28.42 -11.69
C GLU A 92 -8.09 27.54 -12.62
N ASP A 93 -8.88 26.60 -12.10
CA ASP A 93 -9.72 25.69 -12.89
C ASP A 93 -11.06 26.34 -13.31
N VAL A 94 -11.47 27.43 -12.65
CA VAL A 94 -12.77 28.10 -12.84
C VAL A 94 -12.64 29.45 -13.56
N VAL A 95 -11.51 30.15 -13.38
CA VAL A 95 -11.28 31.44 -14.06
C VAL A 95 -10.60 31.27 -15.41
N ASP A 96 -11.05 32.05 -16.37
CA ASP A 96 -10.47 32.09 -17.70
C ASP A 96 -8.99 32.51 -17.65
N THR A 97 -8.20 32.01 -18.61
CA THR A 97 -6.73 32.19 -18.66
C THR A 97 -6.30 33.66 -18.58
N ASP A 98 -7.08 34.57 -19.16
CA ASP A 98 -6.85 36.01 -19.09
C ASP A 98 -7.06 36.62 -17.70
N VAL A 99 -8.04 36.12 -16.95
CA VAL A 99 -8.34 36.57 -15.58
C VAL A 99 -7.26 36.05 -14.63
N LEU A 100 -6.86 34.80 -14.81
CA LEU A 100 -5.77 34.16 -14.07
C LEU A 100 -4.45 34.90 -14.25
N ARG A 101 -4.13 35.33 -15.48
CA ARG A 101 -2.96 36.17 -15.78
C ARG A 101 -3.01 37.52 -15.05
N LYS A 102 -4.16 38.20 -15.04
CA LYS A 102 -4.32 39.47 -14.30
C LYS A 102 -4.16 39.29 -12.79
N LEU A 103 -4.70 38.21 -12.23
CA LEU A 103 -4.54 37.88 -10.81
C LEU A 103 -3.08 37.57 -10.46
N GLU A 104 -2.36 36.87 -11.33
CA GLU A 104 -0.91 36.64 -11.23
C GLU A 104 -0.10 37.95 -11.27
N GLU A 105 -0.45 38.88 -12.16
CA GLU A 105 0.18 40.21 -12.24
C GLU A 105 -0.04 41.04 -10.97
N ILE A 106 -1.24 40.98 -10.40
CA ILE A 106 -1.56 41.60 -9.10
C ILE A 106 -0.76 40.93 -7.98
N ARG A 107 -0.71 39.58 -7.94
CA ARG A 107 0.04 38.81 -6.94
C ARG A 107 1.54 39.12 -6.98
N LYS A 108 2.10 39.31 -8.18
CA LYS A 108 3.51 39.66 -8.40
C LYS A 108 3.81 41.14 -8.11
N GLY A 109 2.80 41.93 -7.74
CA GLY A 109 2.96 43.36 -7.43
C GLY A 109 3.24 44.22 -8.68
N ILE A 110 2.93 43.72 -9.88
CA ILE A 110 3.20 44.41 -11.15
C ILE A 110 2.07 45.41 -11.50
N SER A 111 1.14 45.66 -10.57
CA SER A 111 0.12 46.70 -10.76
C SER A 111 0.81 48.04 -11.01
N LYS A 112 0.81 48.47 -12.28
CA LYS A 112 1.12 49.85 -12.66
C LYS A 112 0.06 50.71 -12.00
N GLY A 113 0.41 51.28 -10.86
CA GLY A 113 -0.33 52.40 -10.30
C GLY A 113 -0.41 53.50 -11.35
N LYS A 114 -1.64 53.77 -11.80
CA LYS A 114 -2.15 55.09 -12.19
C LYS A 114 -3.66 55.08 -12.04
#